data_AF-A0A251VE11-F1
#
_entry.id   AF-A0A251VE11-F1
#
_cell.length_a   1.000
_cell.length_b   1.000
_cell.length_c   1.000
_cell.angle_alpha   90.00
_cell.angle_beta   90.00
_cell.angle_gamma   90.00
#
_symmetry.space_group_name_H-M   'P 1'
#
loop_
_entity.id
_entity.type
_entity.pdbx_description
1 polymer ?
#
loop_
_entity_poly.entity_id
_entity_poly.type
_entity_poly.pdbx_seq_one_letter_code
_entity_poly.pdbx_strand_id
1 'polypeptide(L)'
;MAEIRVKLLLSVHRTVVEEKSSLFAWKLSGQHHCIEVDECEDVESYVETVGLMYCKELNKRLIKHSVSQVLGILKVMTTLIFIFFFFFLIQLQSNSGSSHAWSHAYSLYYLEAVPWVGEEEEHVMSSVLRLQSEGIGVGPVLKRVMSDEPKPATDTISHVLRLVLHSNEEKGRREMKSTVLKLLKGDNNNSNPNTTPLTSVDLCNDTIYTLCRTCLGSLLVLFRQLAQPEVTQQVVKQMVLEADNMLWLLDILADRRAADEYAVMWANQQELAGLHPRVSIVNHHYISCITAGYLLV
;
A
#
# COMPACT_ATOMS: atom_id res chain seq x y z
N MET A 1 43.93 4.06 -15.01
CA MET A 1 43.16 3.96 -13.75
C MET A 1 43.36 2.56 -13.22
N ALA A 2 43.79 2.41 -11.96
CA ALA A 2 43.89 1.10 -11.32
C ALA A 2 42.53 0.79 -10.67
N GLU A 3 41.87 -0.28 -11.10
CA GLU A 3 40.63 -0.76 -10.50
C GLU A 3 40.98 -1.58 -9.25
N ILE A 4 40.58 -1.10 -8.06
CA ILE A 4 40.75 -1.86 -6.81
C ILE A 4 39.68 -2.94 -6.79
N ARG A 5 40.07 -4.18 -7.07
CA ARG A 5 39.19 -5.35 -6.95
C ARG A 5 39.33 -5.97 -5.56
N VAL A 6 38.26 -5.93 -4.77
CA VAL A 6 38.18 -6.65 -3.49
C VAL A 6 37.82 -8.10 -3.78
N LYS A 7 38.67 -9.05 -3.37
CA LYS A 7 38.38 -10.48 -3.43
C LYS A 7 38.04 -11.01 -2.04
N LEU A 8 36.87 -11.61 -1.88
CA LEU A 8 36.49 -12.36 -0.67
C LEU A 8 36.71 -13.86 -0.91
N LEU A 9 37.44 -14.52 -0.02
CA LEU A 9 37.64 -15.97 -0.06
C LEU A 9 36.78 -16.64 1.01
N LEU A 10 35.79 -17.44 0.58
CA LEU A 10 34.95 -18.23 1.47
C LEU A 10 35.40 -19.70 1.46
N SER A 11 35.81 -20.21 2.62
CA SER A 11 36.17 -21.62 2.76
C SER A 11 34.94 -22.45 3.12
N VAL A 12 34.63 -23.46 2.30
CA VAL A 12 33.44 -24.31 2.47
C VAL A 12 33.77 -25.78 2.26
N HIS A 13 33.04 -26.64 2.97
CA HIS A 13 33.04 -28.09 2.80
C HIS A 13 32.31 -28.47 1.52
N ARG A 14 33.09 -28.97 0.54
CA ARG A 14 32.60 -29.48 -0.74
C ARG A 14 31.32 -30.31 -0.60
N THR A 15 31.33 -31.33 0.25
CA THR A 15 30.18 -32.25 0.43
C THR A 15 28.88 -31.55 0.82
N VAL A 16 28.93 -30.54 1.70
CA VAL A 16 27.75 -29.81 2.17
C VAL A 16 27.18 -28.93 1.05
N VAL A 17 28.07 -28.24 0.33
CA VAL A 17 27.64 -27.32 -0.71
C VAL A 17 27.20 -28.07 -1.97
N GLU A 18 27.82 -29.21 -2.29
CA GLU A 18 27.38 -30.12 -3.37
C GLU A 18 26.01 -30.76 -3.06
N GLU A 19 25.76 -31.16 -1.82
CA GLU A 19 24.47 -31.74 -1.41
C GLU A 19 23.33 -30.71 -1.46
N LYS A 20 23.62 -29.46 -1.08
CA LYS A 20 22.62 -28.39 -0.97
C LYS A 20 22.51 -27.53 -2.22
N SER A 21 23.47 -27.61 -3.15
CA SER A 21 23.50 -26.82 -4.37
C SER A 21 24.21 -27.55 -5.51
N SER A 22 23.45 -27.87 -6.55
CA SER A 22 23.98 -28.45 -7.78
C SER A 22 24.90 -27.51 -8.55
N LEU A 23 24.85 -26.19 -8.28
CA LEU A 23 25.80 -25.22 -8.85
C LEU A 23 27.23 -25.53 -8.40
N PHE A 24 27.38 -25.74 -7.10
CA PHE A 24 28.65 -26.13 -6.52
C PHE A 24 29.01 -27.56 -6.93
N ALA A 25 28.05 -28.49 -7.02
CA ALA A 25 28.32 -29.83 -7.57
C ALA A 25 28.86 -29.79 -9.01
N TRP A 26 28.27 -29.00 -9.90
CA TRP A 26 28.74 -28.92 -11.28
C TRP A 26 30.08 -28.17 -11.36
N LYS A 27 30.24 -27.02 -10.70
CA LYS A 27 31.50 -26.25 -10.76
C LYS A 27 32.66 -27.03 -10.13
N LEU A 28 32.41 -27.81 -9.08
CA LEU A 28 33.42 -28.65 -8.42
C LEU A 28 33.65 -29.99 -9.12
N SER A 29 32.78 -30.41 -10.05
CA SER A 29 32.95 -31.66 -10.82
C SER A 29 34.20 -31.67 -11.69
N GLY A 30 34.64 -30.49 -12.18
CA GLY A 30 35.84 -30.32 -13.02
C GLY A 30 37.18 -30.32 -12.27
N GLN A 31 37.26 -30.87 -11.05
CA GLN A 31 38.44 -30.80 -10.16
C GLN A 31 38.86 -29.36 -9.77
N HIS A 32 37.97 -28.39 -9.87
CA HIS A 32 38.25 -27.03 -9.42
C HIS A 32 38.17 -26.95 -7.88
N HIS A 33 39.25 -26.48 -7.25
CA HIS A 33 39.29 -26.22 -5.80
C HIS A 33 38.86 -24.78 -5.44
N CYS A 34 38.61 -23.93 -6.44
CA CYS A 34 38.21 -22.54 -6.27
C CYS A 34 37.09 -22.19 -7.26
N ILE A 35 36.05 -21.52 -6.78
CA ILE A 35 34.94 -21.02 -7.58
C ILE A 35 34.94 -19.51 -7.51
N GLU A 36 35.15 -18.86 -8.66
CA GLU A 36 34.94 -17.42 -8.79
C GLU A 36 33.48 -17.13 -9.19
N VAL A 37 32.92 -16.08 -8.60
CA VAL A 37 31.57 -15.57 -8.84
C VAL A 37 31.73 -14.11 -9.23
N ASP A 38 31.72 -13.85 -10.53
CA ASP A 38 32.14 -12.54 -11.08
C ASP A 38 31.03 -11.47 -11.05
N GLU A 39 29.78 -11.84 -10.78
CA GLU A 39 28.60 -10.93 -10.80
C GLU A 39 27.79 -11.01 -9.49
N CYS A 40 28.47 -10.80 -8.36
CA CYS A 40 27.81 -10.77 -7.05
C CYS A 40 27.48 -9.33 -6.63
N GLU A 41 26.22 -8.91 -6.82
CA GLU A 41 25.76 -7.56 -6.41
C GLU A 41 25.82 -7.36 -4.89
N ASP A 42 25.51 -8.39 -4.10
CA ASP A 42 25.51 -8.35 -2.64
C ASP A 42 26.27 -9.55 -2.06
N VAL A 43 27.51 -9.26 -1.68
CA VAL A 43 28.44 -10.25 -1.11
C VAL A 43 27.98 -10.74 0.27
N GLU A 44 27.34 -9.87 1.07
CA GLU A 44 26.85 -10.24 2.41
C GLU A 44 25.71 -11.26 2.29
N SER A 45 24.74 -10.97 1.41
CA SER A 45 23.65 -11.91 1.12
C SER A 45 24.14 -13.23 0.54
N TYR A 46 25.22 -13.22 -0.26
CA TYR A 46 25.82 -14.45 -0.81
C TYR A 46 26.49 -15.31 0.26
N VAL A 47 27.31 -14.68 1.12
CA VAL A 47 27.93 -15.37 2.26
C VAL A 47 26.88 -15.93 3.19
N GLU A 48 25.82 -15.17 3.46
CA GLU A 48 24.72 -15.60 4.33
C GLU A 48 23.94 -16.77 3.71
N THR A 49 23.67 -16.71 2.39
CA THR A 49 23.04 -17.81 1.64
C THR A 49 23.86 -19.09 1.67
N VAL A 50 25.19 -19.01 1.49
CA VAL A 50 26.07 -20.17 1.61
C VAL A 50 26.15 -20.65 3.06
N GLY A 51 26.13 -19.74 4.03
CA GLY A 51 26.05 -20.06 5.44
C GLY A 51 24.79 -20.85 5.79
N LEU A 52 23.65 -20.51 5.19
CA LEU A 52 22.38 -21.20 5.41
C LEU A 52 22.43 -22.68 4.95
N MET A 53 23.29 -23.03 3.99
CA MET A 53 23.48 -24.43 3.58
C MET A 53 23.99 -25.34 4.71
N TYR A 54 24.64 -24.77 5.74
CA TYR A 54 25.11 -25.51 6.93
C TYR A 54 24.08 -25.57 8.06
N CYS A 55 22.96 -24.86 7.94
CA CYS A 55 21.97 -24.78 9.01
C CYS A 55 21.02 -25.97 8.97
N LYS A 56 20.94 -26.70 10.09
CA LYS A 56 19.94 -27.75 10.30
C LYS A 56 18.53 -27.18 10.45
N GLU A 57 18.42 -25.98 11.02
CA GLU A 57 17.15 -25.28 11.28
C GLU A 57 17.25 -23.83 10.79
N LEU A 58 16.81 -23.59 9.55
CA LEU A 58 16.89 -22.27 8.89
C LEU A 58 16.08 -21.20 9.65
N ASN A 59 14.94 -21.57 10.24
CA ASN A 59 14.03 -20.65 10.94
C ASN A 59 14.70 -19.90 12.09
N LYS A 60 15.53 -20.58 12.90
CA LYS A 60 16.22 -19.96 14.04
C LYS A 60 17.28 -18.94 13.62
N ARG A 61 17.77 -19.04 12.38
CA ARG A 61 18.74 -18.12 11.82
C ARG A 61 18.04 -16.93 11.18
N LEU A 62 17.06 -17.16 10.30
CA LEU A 62 16.31 -16.09 9.63
C LEU A 62 15.56 -15.15 10.59
N ILE A 63 15.06 -15.64 11.74
CA ILE A 63 14.41 -14.79 12.76
C ILE A 63 15.35 -13.70 13.31
N LYS A 64 16.67 -13.90 13.22
CA LYS A 64 17.66 -12.92 13.70
C LYS A 64 18.04 -11.87 12.66
N HIS A 65 17.56 -12.01 11.43
CA HIS A 65 17.88 -11.12 10.32
C HIS A 65 16.78 -10.07 10.13
N SER A 66 17.16 -8.90 9.61
CA SER A 66 16.20 -7.90 9.16
C SER A 66 15.49 -8.36 7.87
N VAL A 67 14.33 -7.77 7.58
CA VAL A 67 13.59 -8.04 6.33
C VAL A 67 14.47 -7.76 5.11
N SER A 68 15.25 -6.67 5.14
CA SER A 68 16.20 -6.33 4.07
C SER A 68 17.23 -7.44 3.80
N GLN A 69 17.80 -8.04 4.85
CA GLN A 69 18.74 -9.16 4.73
C GLN A 69 18.05 -10.41 4.18
N VAL A 70 16.82 -10.70 4.63
CA VAL A 70 16.05 -11.86 4.13
C VAL A 70 15.69 -11.68 2.65
N LEU A 71 15.35 -10.46 2.21
CA LEU A 71 15.11 -10.15 0.80
C LEU A 71 16.39 -10.26 -0.04
N GLY A 72 17.53 -9.84 0.49
CA GLY A 72 18.84 -10.03 -0.15
C GLY A 72 19.19 -11.51 -0.33
N ILE A 73 19.00 -12.32 0.71
CA ILE A 73 19.14 -13.79 0.66
C ILE A 73 18.17 -14.38 -0.38
N LEU A 74 16.90 -13.94 -0.40
CA LEU A 74 15.91 -14.39 -1.37
C LEU A 74 16.31 -14.03 -2.81
N LYS A 75 16.88 -12.84 -3.03
CA LYS A 75 17.38 -12.41 -4.34
C LYS A 75 18.55 -13.30 -4.79
N VAL A 76 19.53 -13.54 -3.93
CA VAL A 76 20.68 -14.43 -4.24
C VAL A 76 20.21 -15.87 -4.47
N MET A 77 19.29 -16.37 -3.65
CA MET A 77 18.65 -17.66 -3.88
C MET A 77 17.97 -17.68 -5.24
N THR A 78 17.18 -16.66 -5.61
CA THR A 78 16.52 -16.59 -6.91
C THR A 78 17.53 -16.58 -8.07
N THR A 79 18.64 -15.84 -7.97
CA THR A 79 19.71 -15.84 -8.99
C THR A 79 20.40 -17.20 -9.11
N LEU A 80 20.72 -17.84 -7.96
CA LEU A 80 21.30 -19.19 -7.94
C LEU A 80 20.30 -20.27 -8.40
N ILE A 81 19.00 -20.03 -8.21
CA ILE A 81 17.90 -20.94 -8.55
C ILE A 81 17.40 -20.74 -9.99
N PHE A 82 17.57 -19.58 -10.62
CA PHE A 82 17.18 -19.38 -12.02
C PHE A 82 18.02 -20.25 -12.98
N ILE A 83 19.31 -20.40 -12.67
CA ILE A 83 20.22 -21.32 -13.39
C ILE A 83 19.85 -22.79 -13.09
N PHE A 84 19.37 -23.06 -11.86
CA PHE A 84 18.88 -24.38 -11.44
C PHE A 84 17.63 -24.81 -12.22
N PHE A 85 16.62 -23.95 -12.37
CA PHE A 85 15.36 -24.29 -13.04
C PHE A 85 15.55 -24.59 -14.54
N PHE A 86 16.39 -23.82 -15.24
CA PHE A 86 16.66 -24.03 -16.66
C PHE A 86 17.38 -25.37 -16.94
N PHE A 87 18.36 -25.76 -16.11
CA PHE A 87 19.06 -27.05 -16.27
C PHE A 87 18.27 -28.24 -15.72
N PHE A 88 17.47 -28.02 -14.67
CA PHE A 88 16.58 -29.02 -14.09
C PHE A 88 15.45 -29.40 -15.06
N LEU A 89 14.88 -28.45 -15.81
CA LEU A 89 13.89 -28.76 -16.87
C LEU A 89 14.45 -29.64 -17.98
N ILE A 90 15.75 -29.54 -18.32
CA ILE A 90 16.37 -30.42 -19.32
C ILE A 90 16.58 -31.85 -18.78
N GLN A 91 16.74 -32.03 -17.47
CA GLN A 91 16.93 -33.34 -16.83
C GLN A 91 15.62 -33.97 -16.32
N LEU A 92 14.57 -33.19 -16.09
CA LEU A 92 13.30 -33.64 -15.51
C LEU A 92 12.32 -34.33 -16.46
N GLN A 93 12.70 -34.57 -17.72
CA GLN A 93 11.91 -35.47 -18.56
C GLN A 93 12.11 -36.95 -18.17
N SER A 94 13.00 -37.27 -17.21
CA SER A 94 13.44 -38.64 -17.00
C SER A 94 13.20 -39.29 -15.63
N ASN A 95 12.78 -38.61 -14.55
CA ASN A 95 12.39 -39.35 -13.34
C ASN A 95 11.50 -38.55 -12.36
N SER A 96 10.42 -39.21 -11.96
CA SER A 96 9.39 -38.79 -11.02
C SER A 96 9.89 -38.61 -9.57
N GLY A 97 9.26 -37.67 -8.85
CA GLY A 97 9.03 -37.82 -7.41
C GLY A 97 9.65 -36.75 -6.50
N SER A 98 9.03 -35.57 -6.46
CA SER A 98 8.82 -34.75 -5.26
C SER A 98 9.99 -34.56 -4.27
N SER A 99 10.90 -33.61 -4.50
CA SER A 99 11.81 -33.09 -3.44
C SER A 99 12.42 -31.69 -3.68
N HIS A 100 11.82 -30.82 -4.51
CA HIS A 100 12.40 -29.49 -4.81
C HIS A 100 11.56 -28.26 -4.38
N ALA A 101 10.51 -28.45 -3.58
CA ALA A 101 9.56 -27.38 -3.23
C ALA A 101 9.92 -26.58 -1.95
N TRP A 102 11.05 -26.85 -1.28
CA TRP A 102 11.24 -26.37 0.09
C TRP A 102 11.86 -24.97 0.18
N SER A 103 12.82 -24.58 -0.66
CA SER A 103 13.56 -23.31 -0.40
C SER A 103 12.72 -22.04 -0.51
N HIS A 104 11.87 -21.89 -1.53
CA HIS A 104 11.07 -20.67 -1.73
C HIS A 104 9.87 -20.61 -0.77
N ALA A 105 9.35 -21.75 -0.35
CA ALA A 105 8.21 -21.81 0.57
C ALA A 105 8.55 -21.21 1.94
N TYR A 106 9.80 -21.32 2.40
CA TYR A 106 10.18 -20.88 3.74
C TYR A 106 10.40 -19.37 3.88
N SER A 107 11.01 -18.71 2.89
CA SER A 107 11.11 -17.25 2.91
C SER A 107 9.72 -16.61 2.79
N LEU A 108 8.85 -17.19 1.96
CA LEU A 108 7.46 -16.77 1.84
C LEU A 108 6.68 -16.99 3.14
N TYR A 109 6.91 -18.09 3.85
CA TYR A 109 6.30 -18.34 5.16
C TYR A 109 6.81 -17.37 6.25
N TYR A 110 8.11 -17.02 6.24
CA TYR A 110 8.66 -16.01 7.14
C TYR A 110 8.08 -14.64 6.85
N LEU A 111 8.04 -14.24 5.58
CA LEU A 111 7.41 -12.99 5.15
C LEU A 111 5.97 -12.99 5.68
N GLU A 112 5.16 -14.01 5.40
CA GLU A 112 3.77 -14.15 5.88
C GLU A 112 3.57 -14.04 7.40
N ALA A 113 4.60 -14.31 8.22
CA ALA A 113 4.52 -14.33 9.69
C ALA A 113 4.96 -13.01 10.37
N VAL A 114 5.61 -12.09 9.66
CA VAL A 114 6.19 -10.86 10.24
C VAL A 114 5.34 -9.64 9.83
N PRO A 115 5.12 -8.63 10.68
CA PRO A 115 4.47 -7.38 10.26
C PRO A 115 5.48 -6.44 9.59
N TRP A 116 5.42 -6.28 8.26
CA TRP A 116 6.21 -5.31 7.50
C TRP A 116 5.47 -3.96 7.39
N VAL A 117 6.19 -2.84 7.47
CA VAL A 117 5.63 -1.47 7.36
C VAL A 117 6.63 -0.53 6.67
N GLY A 118 6.13 0.49 5.97
CA GLY A 118 6.98 1.54 5.37
C GLY A 118 7.75 1.06 4.13
N GLU A 119 9.05 1.37 4.02
CA GLU A 119 9.87 1.02 2.84
C GLU A 119 9.97 -0.50 2.61
N GLU A 120 9.90 -1.31 3.69
CA GLU A 120 9.94 -2.77 3.60
C GLU A 120 8.72 -3.33 2.85
N GLU A 121 7.57 -2.67 2.94
CA GLU A 121 6.33 -3.08 2.28
C GLU A 121 6.48 -3.07 0.76
N GLU A 122 7.00 -1.98 0.20
CA GLU A 122 7.19 -1.83 -1.25
C GLU A 122 8.20 -2.84 -1.81
N HIS A 123 9.28 -3.12 -1.05
CA HIS A 123 10.26 -4.13 -1.42
C HIS A 123 9.72 -5.57 -1.34
N VAL A 124 8.86 -5.87 -0.36
CA VAL A 124 8.18 -7.17 -0.26
C VAL A 124 7.17 -7.31 -1.40
N MET A 125 6.35 -6.29 -1.67
CA MET A 125 5.38 -6.29 -2.77
C MET A 125 6.05 -6.53 -4.12
N SER A 126 7.08 -5.74 -4.45
CA SER A 126 7.80 -5.87 -5.73
C SER A 126 8.46 -7.24 -5.90
N SER A 127 9.00 -7.82 -4.82
CA SER A 127 9.61 -9.14 -4.83
C SER A 127 8.59 -10.26 -4.99
N VAL A 128 7.45 -10.19 -4.30
CA VAL A 128 6.36 -11.20 -4.40
C VAL A 128 5.70 -11.16 -5.78
N LEU A 129 5.49 -9.96 -6.36
CA LEU A 129 4.95 -9.81 -7.71
C LEU A 129 5.88 -10.39 -8.78
N ARG A 130 7.21 -10.26 -8.61
CA ARG A 130 8.19 -10.90 -9.51
C ARG A 130 8.17 -12.43 -9.37
N LEU A 131 8.06 -12.96 -8.15
CA LEU A 131 7.94 -14.41 -7.95
C LEU A 131 6.64 -14.99 -8.57
N GLN A 132 5.56 -14.20 -8.60
CA GLN A 132 4.32 -14.57 -9.27
C GLN A 132 4.47 -14.65 -10.79
N SER A 133 5.19 -13.71 -11.43
CA SER A 133 5.44 -13.78 -12.88
C SER A 133 6.32 -14.98 -13.27
N GLU A 134 7.11 -15.48 -12.32
CA GLU A 134 7.94 -16.69 -12.44
C GLU A 134 7.16 -17.99 -12.11
N GLY A 135 5.86 -17.89 -11.79
CA GLY A 135 4.98 -19.05 -11.55
C GLY A 135 5.17 -19.72 -10.18
N ILE A 136 5.84 -19.06 -9.23
CA ILE A 136 6.12 -19.60 -7.90
C ILE A 136 4.89 -19.43 -7.02
N GLY A 137 4.45 -20.52 -6.39
CA GLY A 137 3.28 -20.53 -5.50
C GLY A 137 3.54 -19.78 -4.19
N VAL A 138 2.61 -18.90 -3.82
CA VAL A 138 2.70 -18.03 -2.64
C VAL A 138 1.56 -18.34 -1.66
N GLY A 139 1.83 -18.22 -0.36
CA GLY A 139 0.89 -18.49 0.73
C GLY A 139 -0.33 -17.54 0.76
N PRO A 140 -1.40 -17.89 1.51
CA PRO A 140 -2.69 -17.20 1.46
C PRO A 140 -2.66 -15.73 1.90
N VAL A 141 -1.77 -15.32 2.82
CA VAL A 141 -1.63 -13.91 3.24
C VAL A 141 -0.94 -13.10 2.15
N LEU A 142 0.19 -13.59 1.65
CA LEU A 142 0.93 -12.94 0.57
C LEU A 142 0.15 -12.97 -0.76
N LYS A 143 -0.75 -13.94 -0.95
CA LYS A 143 -1.71 -13.96 -2.06
C LYS A 143 -2.69 -12.78 -2.02
N ARG A 144 -2.95 -12.18 -0.85
CA ARG A 144 -3.77 -10.94 -0.75
C ARG A 144 -3.04 -9.74 -1.33
N VAL A 145 -1.71 -9.73 -1.24
CA VAL A 145 -0.84 -8.74 -1.89
C VAL A 145 -0.80 -8.97 -3.40
N MET A 146 -0.93 -10.22 -3.86
CA MET A 146 -0.94 -10.62 -5.28
C MET A 146 -2.30 -10.52 -5.97
N SER A 147 -3.38 -10.28 -5.23
CA SER A 147 -4.73 -10.36 -5.80
C SER A 147 -4.98 -9.15 -6.69
N ASP A 148 -4.95 -9.39 -8.00
CA ASP A 148 -5.40 -8.49 -9.06
C ASP A 148 -6.93 -8.40 -9.11
N GLU A 149 -7.58 -8.33 -7.95
CA GLU A 149 -8.87 -7.65 -7.87
C GLU A 149 -8.56 -6.23 -7.43
N PRO A 150 -8.23 -5.31 -8.37
CA PRO A 150 -8.37 -3.92 -8.08
C PRO A 150 -9.87 -3.70 -7.88
N LYS A 151 -10.34 -3.80 -6.63
CA LYS A 151 -11.31 -2.79 -6.24
C LYS A 151 -10.55 -1.49 -6.46
N PRO A 152 -10.99 -0.63 -7.38
CA PRO A 152 -10.32 0.63 -7.61
C PRO A 152 -10.03 1.24 -6.23
N ALA A 153 -8.80 1.62 -5.93
CA ALA A 153 -8.48 2.22 -4.62
C ALA A 153 -9.44 3.40 -4.32
N THR A 154 -9.89 4.07 -5.39
CA THR A 154 -10.99 5.03 -5.44
C THR A 154 -12.32 4.49 -4.88
N ASP A 155 -12.74 3.26 -5.15
CA ASP A 155 -13.97 2.66 -4.59
C ASP A 155 -13.87 2.45 -3.07
N THR A 156 -12.69 2.07 -2.58
CA THR A 156 -12.46 1.87 -1.14
C THR A 156 -12.43 3.20 -0.41
N ILE A 157 -11.68 4.18 -0.91
CA ILE A 157 -11.63 5.54 -0.35
C ILE A 157 -13.00 6.21 -0.42
N SER A 158 -13.71 6.07 -1.54
CA SER A 158 -15.10 6.53 -1.71
C SER A 158 -16.03 5.94 -0.64
N HIS A 159 -15.90 4.63 -0.39
CA HIS A 159 -16.67 3.97 0.65
C HIS A 159 -16.35 4.50 2.05
N VAL A 160 -15.06 4.66 2.39
CA VAL A 160 -14.63 5.21 3.68
C VAL A 160 -15.12 6.65 3.85
N LEU A 161 -14.99 7.50 2.84
CA LEU A 161 -15.52 8.88 2.85
C LEU A 161 -17.01 8.88 3.18
N ARG A 162 -17.81 8.03 2.52
CA ARG A 162 -19.25 7.90 2.82
C ARG A 162 -19.49 7.47 4.26
N LEU A 163 -18.76 6.47 4.77
CA LEU A 163 -18.90 6.00 6.15
C LEU A 163 -18.62 7.11 7.17
N VAL A 164 -17.59 7.93 6.92
CA VAL A 164 -17.25 9.07 7.79
C VAL A 164 -18.36 10.11 7.78
N LEU A 165 -18.87 10.48 6.60
CA LEU A 165 -19.90 11.51 6.46
C LEU A 165 -21.23 11.12 7.13
N HIS A 166 -21.57 9.84 7.15
CA HIS A 166 -22.84 9.35 7.72
C HIS A 166 -22.71 8.89 9.19
N SER A 167 -21.51 8.90 9.77
CA SER A 167 -21.31 8.50 11.16
C SER A 167 -21.77 9.58 12.14
N ASN A 168 -22.57 9.18 13.13
CA ASN A 168 -22.97 10.04 14.25
C ASN A 168 -21.99 9.99 15.45
N GLU A 169 -20.94 9.17 15.37
CA GLU A 169 -19.99 8.96 16.47
C GLU A 169 -18.79 9.91 16.32
N GLU A 170 -18.75 10.96 17.15
CA GLU A 170 -17.83 12.08 16.97
C GLU A 170 -16.34 11.72 17.11
N LYS A 171 -15.98 10.81 18.03
CA LYS A 171 -14.57 10.50 18.30
C LYS A 171 -13.97 9.68 17.16
N GLY A 172 -14.61 8.58 16.77
CA GLY A 172 -14.15 7.75 15.66
C GLY A 172 -14.26 8.46 14.33
N ARG A 173 -15.24 9.36 14.14
CA ARG A 173 -15.28 10.24 12.97
C ARG A 173 -14.06 11.14 12.90
N ARG A 174 -13.67 11.80 14.00
CA ARG A 174 -12.47 12.65 14.06
C ARG A 174 -11.19 11.87 13.76
N GLU A 175 -11.04 10.69 14.35
CA GLU A 175 -9.88 9.82 14.10
C GLU A 175 -9.85 9.36 12.63
N MET A 176 -10.98 8.94 12.07
CA MET A 176 -11.07 8.51 10.68
C MET A 176 -10.83 9.65 9.70
N LYS A 177 -11.32 10.87 9.98
CA LYS A 177 -11.02 12.08 9.18
C LYS A 177 -9.51 12.33 9.08
N SER A 178 -8.80 12.23 10.20
CA SER A 178 -7.34 12.38 10.25
C SER A 178 -6.64 11.30 9.43
N THR A 179 -7.08 10.04 9.55
CA THR A 179 -6.54 8.92 8.79
C THR A 179 -6.76 9.08 7.29
N VAL A 180 -7.99 9.42 6.87
CA VAL A 180 -8.32 9.66 5.46
C VAL A 180 -7.47 10.78 4.86
N LEU A 181 -7.30 11.90 5.58
CA LEU A 181 -6.43 12.99 5.12
C LEU A 181 -4.98 12.53 4.91
N LYS A 182 -4.45 11.69 5.81
CA LYS A 182 -3.09 11.12 5.67
C LYS A 182 -2.98 10.18 4.47
N LEU A 183 -3.97 9.31 4.25
CA LEU A 183 -4.02 8.39 3.11
C LEU A 183 -4.07 9.17 1.79
N LEU A 184 -4.95 10.16 1.71
CA LEU A 184 -5.10 11.01 0.51
C LEU A 184 -3.86 11.84 0.20
N LYS A 185 -3.01 12.14 1.19
CA LYS A 185 -1.70 12.79 1.01
C LYS A 185 -0.62 11.81 0.55
N GLY A 186 -0.64 10.58 1.05
CA GLY A 186 0.30 9.52 0.68
C GLY A 186 0.16 9.07 -0.78
N ASP A 187 -1.07 8.91 -1.28
CA ASP A 187 -1.34 8.49 -2.67
C ASP A 187 -0.77 9.45 -3.72
N ASN A 188 -0.67 10.75 -3.42
CA ASN A 188 -0.10 11.74 -4.33
C ASN A 188 1.42 11.56 -4.52
N ASN A 189 2.13 11.00 -3.52
CA ASN A 189 3.59 10.84 -3.55
C ASN A 189 4.05 9.49 -4.13
N ASN A 190 3.22 8.45 -4.08
CA ASN A 190 3.56 7.08 -4.50
C ASN A 190 3.06 6.72 -5.91
N SER A 191 2.81 7.72 -6.76
CA SER A 191 2.34 7.48 -8.13
C SER A 191 3.44 6.81 -8.98
N ASN A 192 3.28 5.50 -9.18
CA ASN A 192 4.07 4.68 -10.11
C ASN A 192 4.02 5.32 -11.53
N PRO A 193 5.15 5.52 -12.23
CA PRO A 193 5.19 6.20 -13.54
C PRO A 193 4.38 5.51 -14.66
N ASN A 194 3.85 4.31 -14.43
CA ASN A 194 3.16 3.49 -15.44
C ASN A 194 1.62 3.61 -15.41
N THR A 195 1.05 4.29 -14.42
CA THR A 195 -0.40 4.62 -14.39
C THR A 195 -0.53 6.11 -14.60
N THR A 196 -1.27 6.57 -15.62
CA THR A 196 -1.46 8.00 -15.86
C THR A 196 -2.02 8.67 -14.59
N PRO A 197 -1.23 9.50 -13.87
CA PRO A 197 -1.60 10.00 -12.55
C PRO A 197 -2.86 10.87 -12.58
N LEU A 198 -3.14 11.46 -13.74
CA LEU A 198 -4.29 12.33 -13.98
C LEU A 198 -5.61 11.58 -13.74
N THR A 199 -5.77 10.38 -14.29
CA THR A 199 -7.06 9.66 -14.28
C THR A 199 -7.52 9.19 -12.90
N SER A 200 -6.62 8.82 -11.99
CA SER A 200 -7.01 8.36 -10.64
C SER A 200 -7.27 9.51 -9.67
N VAL A 201 -6.50 10.61 -9.79
CA VAL A 201 -6.71 11.83 -9.01
C VAL A 201 -8.02 12.50 -9.42
N ASP A 202 -8.29 12.57 -10.73
CA ASP A 202 -9.53 13.12 -11.27
C ASP A 202 -10.76 12.32 -10.81
N LEU A 203 -10.72 10.99 -10.89
CA LEU A 203 -11.82 10.13 -10.41
C LEU A 203 -12.08 10.26 -8.90
N CYS A 204 -11.02 10.49 -8.11
CA CYS A 204 -11.14 10.73 -6.68
C CYS A 204 -11.80 12.10 -6.40
N ASN A 205 -11.40 13.14 -7.13
CA ASN A 205 -11.99 14.47 -7.00
C ASN A 205 -13.46 14.49 -7.44
N ASP A 206 -13.82 13.80 -8.53
CA ASP A 206 -15.21 13.61 -8.97
C ASP A 206 -16.08 12.99 -7.88
N THR A 207 -15.53 11.98 -7.18
CA THR A 207 -16.20 11.36 -6.04
C THR A 207 -16.40 12.37 -4.91
N ILE A 208 -15.37 13.14 -4.56
CA ILE A 208 -15.45 14.15 -3.51
C ILE A 208 -16.49 15.23 -3.86
N TYR A 209 -16.49 15.73 -5.10
CA TYR A 209 -17.52 16.68 -5.57
C TYR A 209 -18.93 16.09 -5.53
N THR A 210 -19.10 14.80 -5.81
CA THR A 210 -20.39 14.12 -5.69
C THR A 210 -20.86 14.10 -4.23
N LEU A 211 -19.95 13.86 -3.29
CA LEU A 211 -20.24 13.92 -1.86
C LEU A 211 -20.55 15.36 -1.42
N CYS A 212 -19.81 16.36 -1.90
CA CYS A 212 -20.07 17.78 -1.69
C CYS A 212 -21.50 18.18 -2.12
N ARG A 213 -21.93 17.75 -3.32
CA ARG A 213 -23.31 17.96 -3.82
C ARG A 213 -24.35 17.34 -2.88
N THR A 214 -24.07 16.14 -2.39
CA THR A 214 -24.96 15.40 -1.49
C THR A 214 -25.08 16.10 -0.13
N CYS A 215 -23.95 16.47 0.47
CA CYS A 215 -23.90 17.23 1.72
C CYS A 215 -24.64 18.56 1.61
N LEU A 216 -24.44 19.30 0.52
CA LEU A 216 -25.13 20.55 0.27
C LEU A 216 -26.65 20.38 0.12
N GLY A 217 -27.09 19.31 -0.55
CA GLY A 217 -28.50 18.95 -0.65
C GLY A 217 -29.12 18.64 0.71
N SER A 218 -28.44 17.83 1.54
CA SER A 218 -28.84 17.55 2.93
C SER A 218 -28.91 18.82 3.77
N LEU A 219 -27.92 19.68 3.65
CA LEU A 219 -27.85 20.97 4.34
C LEU A 219 -29.07 21.84 4.00
N LEU A 220 -29.42 21.96 2.72
CA LEU A 220 -30.60 22.69 2.27
C LEU A 220 -31.90 22.13 2.89
N VAL A 221 -32.05 20.80 2.95
CA VAL A 221 -33.21 20.16 3.58
C VAL A 221 -33.28 20.52 5.07
N LEU A 222 -32.16 20.46 5.79
CA LEU A 222 -32.07 20.84 7.20
C LEU A 222 -32.41 22.33 7.40
N PHE A 223 -31.94 23.22 6.52
CA PHE A 223 -32.30 24.64 6.59
C PHE A 223 -33.78 24.91 6.37
N ARG A 224 -34.42 24.20 5.43
CA ARG A 224 -35.88 24.31 5.24
C ARG A 224 -36.63 23.88 6.51
N GLN A 225 -36.13 22.87 7.22
CA GLN A 225 -36.70 22.44 8.51
C GLN A 225 -36.44 23.46 9.62
N LEU A 226 -35.25 24.08 9.66
CA LEU A 226 -34.92 25.15 10.61
C LEU A 226 -35.72 26.44 10.40
N ALA A 227 -36.20 26.67 9.18
CA ALA A 227 -37.08 27.79 8.83
C ALA A 227 -38.56 27.52 9.18
N GLN A 228 -38.89 26.36 9.75
CA GLN A 228 -40.22 26.05 10.29
C GLN A 228 -40.31 26.42 11.78
N PRO A 229 -41.52 26.70 12.30
CA PRO A 229 -41.71 27.09 13.70
C PRO A 229 -41.36 25.98 14.70
N GLU A 230 -41.46 24.70 14.31
CA GLU A 230 -41.15 23.55 15.17
C GLU A 230 -39.79 22.97 14.83
N VAL A 231 -38.74 23.51 15.45
CA VAL A 231 -37.37 23.01 15.31
C VAL A 231 -37.08 21.95 16.37
N THR A 232 -36.77 20.73 15.95
CA THR A 232 -36.34 19.68 16.87
C THR A 232 -34.84 19.77 17.15
N GLN A 233 -34.41 19.38 18.35
CA GLN A 233 -32.97 19.28 18.69
C GLN A 233 -32.22 18.32 17.75
N GLN A 234 -32.91 17.34 17.17
CA GLN A 234 -32.32 16.41 16.21
C GLN A 234 -31.91 17.12 14.92
N VAL A 235 -32.73 18.05 14.42
CA VAL A 235 -32.40 18.85 13.23
C VAL A 235 -31.15 19.70 13.48
N VAL A 236 -31.05 20.32 14.66
CA VAL A 236 -29.86 21.11 15.03
C VAL A 236 -28.61 20.24 15.11
N LYS A 237 -28.69 19.03 15.68
CA LYS A 237 -27.56 18.09 15.71
C LYS A 237 -27.11 17.68 14.31
N GLN A 238 -28.06 17.35 13.42
CA GLN A 238 -27.77 17.03 12.03
C GLN A 238 -27.18 18.22 11.27
N MET A 239 -27.63 19.44 11.58
CA MET A 239 -27.10 20.68 11.03
C MET A 239 -25.61 20.90 11.40
N VAL A 240 -25.24 20.64 12.65
CA VAL A 240 -23.84 20.69 13.11
C VAL A 240 -22.99 19.68 12.33
N LEU A 241 -23.48 18.44 12.21
CA LEU A 241 -22.77 17.37 11.51
C LEU A 241 -22.59 17.69 10.03
N GLU A 242 -23.63 18.16 9.35
CA GLU A 242 -23.56 18.49 7.93
C GLU A 242 -22.67 19.71 7.66
N ALA A 243 -22.69 20.72 8.53
CA ALA A 243 -21.77 21.86 8.43
C ALA A 243 -20.31 21.41 8.56
N ASP A 244 -20.02 20.52 9.50
CA ASP A 244 -18.68 19.97 9.71
C ASP A 244 -18.26 18.98 8.60
N ASN A 245 -19.20 18.29 7.97
CA ASN A 245 -18.96 17.51 6.75
C ASN A 245 -18.57 18.40 5.57
N MET A 246 -19.32 19.49 5.35
CA MET A 246 -19.05 20.46 4.29
C MET A 246 -17.64 21.06 4.42
N LEU A 247 -17.24 21.47 5.63
CA LEU A 247 -15.92 22.02 5.92
C LEU A 247 -14.80 20.99 5.74
N TRP A 248 -15.01 19.75 6.18
CA TRP A 248 -13.99 18.72 6.02
C TRP A 248 -13.75 18.32 4.56
N LEU A 249 -14.80 18.24 3.74
CA LEU A 249 -14.64 18.02 2.30
C LEU A 249 -13.94 19.20 1.63
N LEU A 250 -14.20 20.43 2.09
CA LEU A 250 -13.48 21.62 1.64
C LEU A 250 -11.99 21.53 1.99
N ASP A 251 -11.63 21.12 3.22
CA ASP A 251 -10.23 20.92 3.63
C ASP A 251 -9.52 19.89 2.74
N ILE A 252 -10.19 18.78 2.41
CA ILE A 252 -9.64 17.76 1.50
C ILE A 252 -9.35 18.36 0.11
N LEU A 253 -10.31 19.12 -0.45
CA LEU A 253 -10.16 19.73 -1.77
C LEU A 253 -9.13 20.87 -1.77
N ALA A 254 -9.04 21.63 -0.67
CA ALA A 254 -8.07 22.70 -0.48
C ALA A 254 -6.63 22.15 -0.47
N ASP A 255 -6.40 21.08 0.31
CA ASP A 255 -5.11 20.35 0.33
C ASP A 255 -4.71 19.84 -1.06
N ARG A 256 -5.70 19.56 -1.92
CA ARG A 256 -5.53 19.08 -3.30
C ARG A 256 -5.50 20.20 -4.35
N ARG A 257 -5.68 21.47 -3.96
CA ARG A 257 -5.82 22.62 -4.87
C ARG A 257 -6.96 22.45 -5.89
N ALA A 258 -8.05 21.82 -5.48
CA ALA A 258 -9.23 21.53 -6.31
C ALA A 258 -10.53 22.01 -5.63
N ALA A 259 -10.47 23.11 -4.87
CA ALA A 259 -11.63 23.61 -4.12
C ALA A 259 -12.46 24.65 -4.89
N ASP A 260 -12.00 25.08 -6.05
CA ASP A 260 -12.58 26.13 -6.89
C ASP A 260 -14.02 25.81 -7.31
N GLU A 261 -14.28 24.63 -7.88
CA GLU A 261 -15.66 24.27 -8.26
C GLU A 261 -16.59 24.19 -7.04
N TYR A 262 -16.06 23.77 -5.89
CA TYR A 262 -16.85 23.66 -4.67
C TYR A 262 -17.19 25.04 -4.08
N ALA A 263 -16.25 25.98 -4.14
CA ALA A 263 -16.51 27.38 -3.79
C ALA A 263 -17.57 28.01 -4.71
N VAL A 264 -17.50 27.74 -6.02
CA VAL A 264 -18.52 28.18 -6.99
C VAL A 264 -19.88 27.55 -6.67
N MET A 265 -19.92 26.26 -6.31
CA MET A 265 -21.15 25.60 -5.90
C MET A 265 -21.79 26.25 -4.66
N TRP A 266 -20.98 26.63 -3.66
CA TRP A 266 -21.44 27.34 -2.47
C TRP A 266 -21.93 28.76 -2.79
N ALA A 267 -21.18 29.51 -3.60
CA ALA A 267 -21.54 30.86 -4.02
C ALA A 267 -22.88 30.92 -4.76
N ASN A 268 -23.22 29.87 -5.50
CA ASN A 268 -24.48 29.77 -6.26
C ASN A 268 -25.70 29.32 -5.42
N GLN A 269 -25.60 29.27 -4.09
CA GLN A 269 -26.70 28.84 -3.21
C GLN A 269 -27.73 29.95 -2.94
N GLN A 270 -28.47 30.34 -3.99
CA GLN A 270 -29.54 31.34 -3.90
C GLN A 270 -30.68 30.91 -2.97
N GLU A 271 -31.02 29.62 -2.98
CA GLU A 271 -32.09 29.11 -2.11
C GLU A 271 -31.71 29.21 -0.63
N LEU A 272 -30.47 28.87 -0.28
CA LEU A 272 -29.96 29.01 1.08
C LEU A 272 -30.01 30.47 1.55
N ALA A 273 -29.59 31.40 0.68
CA ALA A 273 -29.67 32.84 0.94
C ALA A 273 -31.12 33.31 1.14
N GLY A 274 -32.08 32.77 0.40
CA GLY A 274 -33.51 33.07 0.55
C GLY A 274 -34.12 32.49 1.84
N LEU A 275 -33.58 31.38 2.35
CA LEU A 275 -34.01 30.78 3.62
C LEU A 275 -33.40 31.50 4.83
N HIS A 276 -32.22 32.10 4.69
CA HIS A 276 -31.47 32.72 5.78
C HIS A 276 -32.31 33.68 6.64
N PRO A 277 -33.12 34.62 6.11
CA PRO A 277 -33.94 35.52 6.94
C PRO A 277 -35.03 34.83 7.77
N ARG A 278 -35.39 33.58 7.43
CA ARG A 278 -36.44 32.80 8.08
C ARG A 278 -35.92 31.88 9.18
N VAL A 279 -34.61 31.71 9.25
CA VAL A 279 -33.94 30.88 10.25
C VAL A 279 -33.73 31.70 11.51
N SER A 280 -33.79 31.07 12.68
CA SER A 280 -33.46 31.75 13.93
C SER A 280 -31.99 32.22 13.93
N ILE A 281 -31.75 33.43 14.44
CA ILE A 281 -30.41 34.04 14.54
C ILE A 281 -29.39 33.11 15.19
N VAL A 282 -29.80 32.31 16.19
CA VAL A 282 -28.92 31.37 16.89
C VAL A 282 -28.31 30.32 15.94
N ASN A 283 -29.03 29.97 14.87
CA ASN A 283 -28.61 28.96 13.89
C ASN A 283 -27.88 29.57 12.68
N HIS A 284 -27.82 30.89 12.55
CA HIS A 284 -27.08 31.55 11.46
C HIS A 284 -25.58 31.26 11.50
N HIS A 285 -25.05 30.99 12.71
CA HIS A 285 -23.65 30.69 12.91
C HIS A 285 -23.14 29.55 12.00
N TYR A 286 -23.96 28.53 11.72
CA TYR A 286 -23.58 27.42 10.85
C TYR A 286 -23.30 27.87 9.40
N ILE A 287 -24.12 28.77 8.84
CA ILE A 287 -23.89 29.35 7.51
C ILE A 287 -22.63 30.20 7.53
N SER A 288 -22.47 31.02 8.58
CA SER A 288 -21.31 31.88 8.74
C SER A 288 -20.01 31.08 8.82
N CYS A 289 -19.98 29.97 9.55
CA CYS A 289 -18.83 29.08 9.64
C CYS A 289 -18.47 28.46 8.29
N ILE A 290 -19.46 27.92 7.58
CA ILE A 290 -19.23 27.32 6.27
C ILE A 290 -18.69 28.39 5.31
N THR A 291 -19.37 29.54 5.23
CA THR A 291 -18.97 30.67 4.36
C THR A 291 -17.57 31.16 4.70
N ALA A 292 -17.22 31.29 5.98
CA ALA A 292 -15.88 31.68 6.41
C ALA A 292 -14.82 30.67 5.96
N GLY A 293 -15.12 29.36 6.01
CA GLY A 293 -14.24 28.32 5.48
C GLY A 293 -13.95 28.51 3.99
N TYR A 294 -14.97 28.75 3.18
CA TYR A 294 -14.80 28.99 1.73
C TYR A 294 -14.04 30.26 1.39
N LEU A 295 -14.01 31.26 2.27
CA LEU A 295 -13.23 32.48 2.07
C LEU A 295 -11.73 32.30 2.37
N LEU A 296 -11.35 31.21 3.04
CA LEU A 296 -9.97 30.92 3.44
C LEU A 296 -9.22 30.02 2.46
N VAL A 297 -9.91 29.46 1.46
CA VAL A 297 -9.37 28.57 0.43
C VAL A 297 -9.28 29.29 -0.90
#